data_AF-A0A7G9P1M1-F1
#
_entry.id   AF-A0A7G9P1M1-F1
#
_cell.length_a   1.000
_cell.length_b   1.000
_cell.length_c   1.000
_cell.angle_alpha   90.00
_cell.angle_beta   90.00
_cell.angle_gamma   90.00
#
_symmetry.space_group_name_H-M   'P 1'
#
loop_
_entity.id
_entity.type
_entity.pdbx_description
1 polymer ?
#
loop_
_entity_poly.entity_id
_entity_poly.type
_entity_poly.pdbx_seq_one_letter_code
_entity_poly.pdbx_strand_id
1 'polypeptide(L)'
;MKRYAMSLCAALLVGVCVLGAYAEKADQAKKAEPAKKVMPAKKAKVFAPYHKLDLTDDQRAKVAAIQKEIRAEIKKLKQQEAERVEAVLSDEQKAEIAKQREADAKKKAEYARKYREKKQGKSDSKKK
;
A
#
# COMPACT_ATOMS: atom_id res chain seq x y z
N MET A 1 36.21 54.45 10.62
CA MET A 1 36.29 54.62 9.15
C MET A 1 37.08 53.47 8.54
N LYS A 2 36.47 52.80 7.54
CA LYS A 2 37.03 52.00 6.43
C LYS A 2 37.93 50.78 6.71
N ARG A 3 37.62 49.71 5.94
CA ARG A 3 38.32 48.43 5.65
C ARG A 3 37.69 47.27 6.45
N TYR A 4 37.05 46.25 5.85
CA TYR A 4 37.42 45.52 4.65
C TYR A 4 36.19 45.10 3.83
N ALA A 5 36.18 45.58 2.60
CA ALA A 5 35.54 44.92 1.47
C ALA A 5 36.62 44.02 0.85
N MET A 6 36.56 42.71 1.11
CA MET A 6 37.31 41.67 0.39
C MET A 6 36.93 40.30 0.98
N SER A 7 35.91 39.65 0.42
CA SER A 7 35.87 38.20 0.25
C SER A 7 34.55 37.83 -0.44
N LEU A 8 34.46 38.24 -1.71
CA LEU A 8 33.30 38.01 -2.58
C LEU A 8 33.86 37.48 -3.91
N CYS A 9 34.52 36.32 -3.84
CA CYS A 9 35.12 35.61 -5.00
C CYS A 9 35.36 34.10 -4.74
N ALA A 10 34.45 33.45 -4.00
CA ALA A 10 34.46 31.98 -3.88
C ALA A 10 33.08 31.40 -4.21
N ALA A 11 32.49 31.91 -5.29
CA ALA A 11 31.39 31.27 -5.98
C ALA A 11 31.98 30.40 -7.10
N LEU A 12 31.30 29.28 -7.39
CA LEU A 12 31.29 28.62 -8.71
C LEU A 12 32.39 27.60 -9.07
N LEU A 13 32.68 26.59 -8.23
CA LEU A 13 33.46 25.42 -8.71
C LEU A 13 33.12 24.06 -8.05
N VAL A 14 31.87 23.81 -7.65
CA VAL A 14 31.41 22.45 -7.25
C VAL A 14 30.00 22.20 -7.79
N GLY A 15 29.84 22.25 -9.12
CA GLY A 15 28.54 22.22 -9.76
C GLY A 15 28.47 21.50 -11.10
N VAL A 16 29.25 20.43 -11.35
CA VAL A 16 29.15 19.65 -12.61
C VAL A 16 29.56 18.16 -12.46
N CYS A 17 29.16 17.43 -11.41
CA CYS A 17 29.54 15.99 -11.29
C CYS A 17 28.44 15.04 -10.76
N VAL A 18 27.14 15.32 -10.93
CA VAL A 18 26.06 14.39 -10.48
C VAL A 18 25.04 14.07 -11.58
N LEU A 19 25.48 13.92 -12.83
CA LEU A 19 24.63 13.45 -13.94
C LEU A 19 25.15 12.17 -14.64
N GLY A 20 26.17 11.50 -14.09
CA GLY A 20 26.80 10.33 -14.70
C GLY A 20 26.35 8.94 -14.20
N ALA A 21 25.48 8.85 -13.18
CA ALA A 21 25.21 7.57 -12.49
C ALA A 21 23.90 6.86 -12.85
N TYR A 22 23.21 7.25 -13.93
CA TYR A 22 21.91 6.66 -14.31
C TYR A 22 21.88 5.92 -15.66
N ALA A 23 23.03 5.64 -16.29
CA ALA A 23 23.07 5.04 -17.62
C ALA A 23 23.35 3.52 -17.67
N GLU A 24 23.57 2.83 -16.55
CA GLU A 24 24.15 1.47 -16.57
C GLU A 24 23.25 0.35 -16.00
N LYS A 25 21.93 0.46 -16.19
CA LYS A 25 20.98 -0.66 -15.95
C LYS A 25 19.96 -0.79 -17.08
N ALA A 26 20.44 -1.10 -18.28
CA ALA A 26 19.56 -1.41 -19.43
C ALA A 26 19.74 -2.82 -20.03
N ASP A 27 20.74 -3.62 -19.62
CA ASP A 27 21.12 -4.83 -20.38
C ASP A 27 21.06 -6.18 -19.66
N GLN A 28 20.28 -6.33 -18.58
CA GLN A 28 19.99 -7.66 -18.02
C GLN A 28 18.49 -7.93 -17.83
N ALA A 29 17.79 -8.17 -18.95
CA ALA A 29 16.49 -8.85 -18.91
C ALA A 29 16.12 -9.47 -20.28
N LYS A 30 16.95 -10.39 -20.80
CA LYS A 30 16.51 -11.35 -21.84
C LYS A 30 16.94 -12.77 -21.45
N LYS A 31 16.35 -13.31 -20.39
CA LYS A 31 16.15 -14.75 -20.27
C LYS A 31 14.68 -15.02 -20.53
N ALA A 32 14.39 -15.55 -21.71
CA ALA A 32 13.08 -16.03 -22.10
C ALA A 32 12.70 -17.22 -21.21
N GLU A 33 11.80 -16.99 -20.25
CA GLU A 33 11.06 -18.07 -19.60
C GLU A 33 10.04 -18.66 -20.60
N PRO A 34 9.80 -19.98 -20.55
CA PRO A 34 8.88 -20.65 -21.45
C PRO A 34 7.45 -20.12 -21.27
N ALA A 35 6.77 -19.89 -22.39
CA ALA A 35 5.43 -19.36 -22.50
C ALA A 35 4.41 -20.18 -21.67
N LYS A 36 4.24 -19.79 -20.39
CA LYS A 36 3.07 -20.17 -19.61
C LYS A 36 1.86 -19.61 -20.34
N LYS A 37 0.93 -20.50 -20.71
CA LYS A 37 -0.41 -20.16 -21.22
C LYS A 37 -0.94 -18.96 -20.43
N VAL A 38 -1.00 -17.82 -21.10
CA VAL A 38 -1.45 -16.56 -20.52
C VAL A 38 -2.95 -16.70 -20.33
N MET A 39 -3.35 -17.25 -19.18
CA MET A 39 -4.71 -17.03 -18.70
C MET A 39 -4.89 -15.51 -18.65
N PRO A 40 -6.04 -14.97 -19.08
CA PRO A 40 -6.26 -13.53 -19.06
C PRO A 40 -5.97 -13.03 -17.65
N ALA A 41 -4.90 -12.25 -17.51
CA ALA A 41 -4.47 -11.75 -16.22
C ALA A 41 -5.65 -11.01 -15.60
N LYS A 42 -6.10 -11.45 -14.42
CA LYS A 42 -7.18 -10.75 -13.71
C LYS A 42 -6.75 -9.29 -13.56
N LYS A 43 -7.52 -8.38 -14.18
CA LYS A 43 -7.21 -6.93 -14.18
C LYS A 43 -6.90 -6.48 -12.75
N ALA A 44 -5.73 -5.87 -12.56
CA ALA A 44 -5.29 -5.44 -11.25
C ALA A 44 -6.32 -4.46 -10.66
N LYS A 45 -6.74 -4.71 -9.42
CA LYS A 45 -7.79 -3.89 -8.77
C LYS A 45 -7.20 -2.58 -8.29
N VAL A 46 -7.60 -1.50 -8.93
CA VAL A 46 -7.27 -0.12 -8.56
C VAL A 46 -8.38 0.42 -7.66
N PHE A 47 -8.01 1.16 -6.60
CA PHE A 47 -8.97 1.78 -5.69
C PHE A 47 -9.47 3.15 -6.18
N ALA A 48 -10.57 3.64 -5.60
CA ALA A 48 -11.08 4.99 -5.86
C ALA A 48 -10.07 6.07 -5.45
N PRO A 49 -10.00 7.21 -6.18
CA PRO A 49 -10.83 7.60 -7.34
C PRO A 49 -10.38 6.99 -8.68
N TYR A 50 -9.17 6.44 -8.75
CA TYR A 50 -8.50 6.04 -10.00
C TYR A 50 -9.19 4.91 -10.78
N HIS A 51 -10.05 4.11 -10.14
CA HIS A 51 -10.79 3.04 -10.82
C HIS A 51 -11.81 3.56 -11.86
N LYS A 52 -12.18 4.85 -11.78
CA LYS A 52 -13.12 5.50 -12.71
C LYS A 52 -12.42 6.16 -13.92
N LEU A 53 -11.09 6.17 -13.93
CA LEU A 53 -10.31 6.72 -15.03
C LEU A 53 -10.07 5.65 -16.09
N ASP A 54 -10.06 6.07 -17.36
CA ASP A 54 -9.70 5.23 -18.50
C ASP A 54 -8.19 5.02 -18.55
N LEU A 55 -7.69 4.21 -17.61
CA LEU A 55 -6.29 3.81 -17.53
C LEU A 55 -6.01 2.66 -18.48
N THR A 56 -4.91 2.75 -19.23
CA THR A 56 -4.35 1.63 -19.98
C THR A 56 -3.97 0.48 -19.03
N ASP A 57 -3.80 -0.73 -19.56
CA ASP A 57 -3.41 -1.88 -18.74
C ASP A 57 -2.06 -1.67 -18.03
N ASP A 58 -1.11 -1.03 -18.70
CA ASP A 58 0.20 -0.67 -18.13
C ASP A 58 0.08 0.36 -17.01
N GLN A 59 -0.73 1.41 -17.21
CA GLN A 59 -1.00 2.41 -16.17
C GLN A 59 -1.69 1.77 -14.96
N ARG A 60 -2.67 0.90 -15.21
CA ARG A 60 -3.38 0.16 -14.16
C ARG A 60 -2.44 -0.73 -13.36
N ALA A 61 -1.52 -1.42 -14.02
CA ALA A 61 -0.52 -2.25 -13.37
C ALA A 61 0.40 -1.42 -12.47
N LYS A 62 0.90 -0.27 -12.96
CA LYS A 62 1.73 0.65 -12.18
C LYS A 62 0.99 1.22 -10.97
N VAL A 63 -0.23 1.70 -11.15
CA VAL A 63 -1.06 2.22 -10.05
C VAL A 63 -1.35 1.13 -9.01
N ALA A 64 -1.67 -0.09 -9.45
CA ALA A 64 -1.93 -1.19 -8.53
C ALA A 64 -0.67 -1.59 -7.73
N ALA A 65 0.52 -1.53 -8.34
CA ALA A 65 1.79 -1.76 -7.65
C ALA A 65 2.04 -0.70 -6.56
N ILE A 66 1.92 0.58 -6.91
CA ILE A 66 2.05 1.71 -5.96
C ILE A 66 1.05 1.55 -4.80
N GLN A 67 -0.21 1.27 -5.11
CA GLN A 67 -1.23 1.08 -4.08
C GLN A 67 -0.96 -0.15 -3.19
N LYS A 68 -0.31 -1.20 -3.71
CA LYS A 68 0.06 -2.38 -2.92
C LYS A 68 1.17 -2.03 -1.93
N GLU A 69 2.19 -1.32 -2.37
CA GLU A 69 3.31 -0.86 -1.54
C GLU A 69 2.81 0.06 -0.41
N ILE A 70 2.03 1.10 -0.76
CA ILE A 70 1.46 2.03 0.21
C ILE A 70 0.57 1.30 1.23
N ARG A 71 -0.23 0.31 0.82
CA ARG A 71 -1.04 -0.47 1.77
C ARG A 71 -0.18 -1.26 2.76
N ALA A 72 0.96 -1.79 2.32
CA ALA A 72 1.87 -2.50 3.22
C ALA A 72 2.50 -1.53 4.23
N GLU A 73 2.90 -0.34 3.78
CA GLU A 73 3.43 0.72 4.66
C GLU A 73 2.40 1.20 5.68
N ILE A 74 1.17 1.50 5.24
CA ILE A 74 0.07 1.87 6.13
C ILE A 74 -0.18 0.76 7.17
N LYS A 75 -0.15 -0.51 6.76
CA LYS A 75 -0.32 -1.63 7.70
C LYS A 75 0.79 -1.63 8.75
N LYS A 76 2.04 -1.43 8.34
CA LYS A 76 3.19 -1.36 9.25
C LYS A 76 3.04 -0.17 10.22
N LEU A 77 2.69 1.01 9.73
CA LEU A 77 2.49 2.20 10.57
C LEU A 77 1.37 1.99 11.59
N LYS A 78 0.24 1.40 11.18
CA LYS A 78 -0.87 1.08 12.10
C LYS A 78 -0.48 0.07 13.17
N GLN A 79 0.35 -0.91 12.83
CA GLN A 79 0.86 -1.86 13.81
C GLN A 79 1.77 -1.16 14.82
N GLN A 80 2.70 -0.33 14.35
CA GLN A 80 3.59 0.44 15.23
C GLN A 80 2.83 1.43 16.12
N GLU A 81 1.80 2.09 15.57
CA GLU A 81 0.88 2.94 16.33
C GLU A 81 0.20 2.13 17.45
N ALA A 82 -0.37 0.97 17.13
CA ALA A 82 -1.01 0.11 18.11
C ALA A 82 -0.04 -0.33 19.22
N GLU A 83 1.18 -0.76 18.86
CA GLU A 83 2.23 -1.15 19.83
C GLU A 83 2.60 0.02 20.76
N ARG A 84 2.78 1.23 20.21
CA ARG A 84 3.09 2.43 21.01
C ARG A 84 1.96 2.84 21.93
N VAL A 85 0.71 2.75 21.46
CA VAL A 85 -0.46 3.02 22.29
C VAL A 85 -0.58 1.97 23.39
N GLU A 86 -0.47 0.68 23.07
CA GLU A 86 -0.56 -0.39 24.07
C GLU A 86 0.56 -0.31 25.12
N ALA A 87 1.74 0.21 24.77
CA ALA A 87 2.85 0.40 25.70
C ALA A 87 2.56 1.41 26.82
N VAL A 88 1.65 2.37 26.62
CA VAL A 88 1.31 3.39 27.62
C VAL A 88 0.04 3.07 28.41
N LEU A 89 -0.66 1.98 28.08
CA LEU A 89 -1.87 1.55 28.77
C LEU A 89 -1.56 0.71 30.01
N SER A 90 -2.40 0.84 31.03
CA SER A 90 -2.39 -0.07 32.18
C SER A 90 -2.89 -1.46 31.80
N ASP A 91 -2.58 -2.46 32.63
CA ASP A 91 -3.01 -3.84 32.38
C ASP A 91 -4.53 -4.00 32.45
N GLU A 92 -5.21 -3.23 33.32
CA GLU A 92 -6.67 -3.17 33.37
C GLU A 92 -7.27 -2.63 32.06
N GLN A 93 -6.69 -1.56 31.50
CA GLN A 93 -7.12 -1.00 30.23
C GLN A 93 -6.88 -1.97 29.06
N LYS A 94 -5.74 -2.68 29.04
CA LYS A 94 -5.45 -3.72 28.05
C LYS A 94 -6.45 -4.86 28.13
N ALA A 95 -6.79 -5.32 29.33
CA ALA A 95 -7.79 -6.36 29.54
C ALA A 95 -9.18 -5.93 29.04
N GLU A 96 -9.57 -4.68 29.26
CA GLU A 96 -10.83 -4.14 28.75
C GLU A 96 -10.85 -4.07 27.21
N ILE A 97 -9.77 -3.61 26.58
CA ILE A 97 -9.63 -3.63 25.11
C ILE A 97 -9.72 -5.06 24.57
N ALA A 98 -9.10 -6.04 25.24
CA ALA A 98 -9.18 -7.45 24.83
C ALA A 98 -10.64 -7.96 24.84
N LYS A 99 -11.41 -7.67 25.89
CA LYS A 99 -12.84 -8.01 25.96
C LYS A 99 -13.65 -7.37 24.83
N GLN A 100 -13.38 -6.10 24.53
CA GLN A 100 -14.05 -5.40 23.43
C GLN A 100 -13.72 -6.04 22.07
N ARG A 101 -12.44 -6.38 21.82
CA ARG A 101 -12.00 -7.08 20.60
C ARG A 101 -12.71 -8.43 20.44
N GLU A 102 -12.88 -9.20 21.50
CA GLU A 102 -13.62 -10.47 21.46
C GLU A 102 -15.12 -10.27 21.18
N ALA A 103 -15.75 -9.28 21.82
CA ALA A 103 -17.15 -8.97 21.60
C ALA A 103 -17.41 -8.57 20.13
N ASP A 104 -16.54 -7.72 19.57
CA ASP A 104 -16.63 -7.30 18.17
C ASP A 104 -16.36 -8.46 17.21
N ALA A 105 -15.42 -9.35 17.53
CA ALA A 105 -15.19 -10.57 16.76
C ALA A 105 -16.43 -11.47 16.73
N LYS A 106 -17.09 -11.68 17.88
CA LYS A 106 -18.35 -12.45 17.96
C LYS A 106 -19.47 -11.82 17.13
N LYS A 107 -19.70 -10.50 17.28
CA LYS A 107 -20.69 -9.75 16.48
C LYS A 107 -20.42 -9.87 14.99
N LYS A 108 -19.16 -9.73 14.58
CA LYS A 108 -18.74 -9.86 13.18
C LYS A 108 -18.97 -11.27 12.64
N ALA A 109 -18.67 -12.30 13.43
CA ALA A 109 -18.88 -13.70 13.07
C ALA A 109 -20.39 -14.01 12.91
N GLU A 110 -21.21 -13.54 13.84
CA GLU A 110 -22.67 -13.69 13.77
C GLU A 110 -23.26 -12.99 12.53
N TYR A 111 -22.84 -11.74 12.29
CA TYR A 111 -23.25 -10.99 11.10
C TYR A 111 -22.85 -11.72 9.81
N ALA A 112 -21.62 -12.24 9.75
CA ALA A 112 -21.16 -13.03 8.61
C ALA A 112 -21.99 -14.32 8.42
N ARG A 113 -22.40 -14.98 9.50
CA ARG A 113 -23.27 -16.16 9.46
C ARG A 113 -24.64 -15.82 8.89
N LYS A 114 -25.32 -14.83 9.48
CA LYS A 114 -26.64 -14.33 9.03
C LYS A 114 -26.62 -13.91 7.56
N TYR A 115 -25.54 -13.27 7.11
CA TYR A 115 -25.39 -12.87 5.72
C TYR A 115 -25.29 -14.08 4.76
N ARG A 116 -24.54 -15.13 5.15
CA ARG A 116 -24.42 -16.37 4.36
C ARG A 116 -25.75 -17.12 4.27
N GLU A 117 -26.47 -17.26 5.38
CA GLU A 117 -27.80 -17.89 5.44
C GLU A 117 -28.79 -17.18 4.50
N LYS A 118 -28.85 -15.84 4.55
CA LYS A 118 -29.71 -15.05 3.65
C LYS A 118 -29.35 -15.23 2.18
N LYS A 119 -28.07 -15.36 1.85
CA LYS A 119 -27.62 -15.55 0.46
C LYS A 119 -27.95 -16.95 -0.07
N GLN A 120 -27.88 -17.98 0.78
CA GLN A 120 -28.28 -19.34 0.44
C GLN A 120 -29.79 -19.45 0.21
N GLY A 121 -30.61 -18.94 1.14
CA GLY A 121 -32.07 -18.98 0.98
C GLY A 121 -32.60 -18.28 -0.27
N LYS A 122 -31.99 -17.17 -0.68
CA LYS A 122 -32.31 -16.48 -1.95
C LYS A 122 -31.90 -17.26 -3.20
N SER A 123 -30.83 -18.05 -3.12
CA SER A 123 -30.39 -18.91 -4.22
C SER A 123 -31.37 -20.06 -4.42
N ASP A 124 -31.89 -20.63 -3.33
CA ASP A 124 -32.81 -21.76 -3.38
C ASP A 124 -34.21 -21.33 -3.83
N SER A 125 -34.67 -20.12 -3.46
CA SER A 125 -35.95 -19.58 -3.92
C SER A 125 -35.98 -19.20 -5.40
N LYS A 126 -34.82 -18.97 -6.04
CA LYS A 126 -34.73 -18.61 -7.47
C LYS A 126 -34.70 -19.85 -8.40
N LYS A 127 -34.55 -21.05 -7.83
CA LYS A 127 -34.50 -22.32 -8.59
C LYS A 127 -35.84 -23.06 -8.65
N LYS A 128 -36.84 -22.60 -7.89
CA LYS A 128 -38.23 -23.07 -7.97
C LYS A 128 -39.02 -22.13 -8.87
#